data_AF-W2TVL1-F1
#
_entry.id   AF-W2TVL1-F1
#
_cell.length_a   1.000
_cell.length_b   1.000
_cell.length_c   1.000
_cell.angle_alpha   90.00
_cell.angle_beta   90.00
_cell.angle_gamma   90.00
#
_symmetry.space_group_name_H-M   'P 1'
#
loop_
_entity.id
_entity.type
_entity.pdbx_description
1 polymer ?
#
loop_
_entity_poly.entity_id
_entity_poly.type
_entity_poly.pdbx_seq_one_letter_code
_entity_poly.pdbx_strand_id
1 'polypeptide(L)'
;MQKQKRLTDFFVSPVAKKSTSESPRTPLFEFDSQLPAAKRQKTFKGENDVRQAILDAGQRKIGGQYCKQCDMMYCIDNITEVAMHEKHHNRYSDITRVKVSSSQLNTWLRKECHYSTNRGYIFRILPEPLSSLRRKAEQIIEDLVNSSVGFSPDLSIWGWDKRRTVWISILTEGPSYLIAGIVITEPLMSAQYSDSGKELRDGEPIIGVNRIWTHSAARRRGVASEMLDLIRQRYFTGAYVPKHR
;
A
#
# COMPACT_ATOMS: atom_id res chain seq x y z
N MET A 1 3.76 -23.41 -66.50
CA MET A 1 3.19 -23.84 -65.20
C MET A 1 4.32 -24.33 -64.30
N GLN A 2 4.87 -23.47 -63.44
CA GLN A 2 5.92 -23.86 -62.48
C GLN A 2 5.27 -24.31 -61.17
N LYS A 3 5.54 -25.57 -60.79
CA LYS A 3 5.10 -26.18 -59.53
C LYS A 3 5.96 -25.66 -58.37
N GLN A 4 5.29 -25.16 -57.33
CA GLN A 4 5.85 -24.69 -56.07
C GLN A 4 6.37 -25.89 -55.25
N LYS A 5 7.65 -25.88 -54.84
CA LYS A 5 8.21 -26.86 -53.87
C LYS A 5 8.04 -26.33 -52.45
N ARG A 6 7.70 -27.23 -51.51
CA ARG A 6 7.31 -26.93 -50.12
C ARG A 6 8.54 -26.75 -49.22
N LEU A 7 8.36 -25.95 -48.17
CA LEU A 7 9.35 -25.44 -47.22
C LEU A 7 10.08 -26.51 -46.36
N THR A 8 9.79 -27.79 -46.55
CA THR A 8 10.32 -28.90 -45.73
C THR A 8 11.60 -29.53 -46.28
N ASP A 9 12.09 -29.09 -47.45
CA ASP A 9 13.31 -29.62 -48.08
C ASP A 9 14.61 -29.04 -47.49
N PHE A 10 14.52 -28.16 -46.49
CA PHE A 10 15.68 -27.47 -45.90
C PHE A 10 16.39 -28.24 -44.75
N PHE A 11 15.78 -29.31 -44.22
CA PHE A 11 16.27 -30.03 -43.03
C PHE A 11 16.79 -31.44 -43.32
N VAL A 12 17.40 -31.67 -44.49
CA VAL A 12 18.05 -32.96 -44.81
C VAL A 12 19.55 -32.76 -45.00
N SER A 13 20.33 -33.09 -43.96
CA SER A 13 21.79 -33.23 -44.04
C SER A 13 22.17 -34.63 -44.51
N PRO A 14 23.01 -34.81 -45.55
CA PRO A 14 23.54 -36.12 -45.92
C PRO A 14 24.78 -36.50 -45.09
N VAL A 15 24.88 -37.79 -44.77
CA VAL A 15 25.96 -38.44 -44.02
C VAL A 15 27.17 -38.79 -44.92
N ALA A 16 28.35 -38.30 -44.50
CA ALA A 16 29.74 -38.81 -44.56
C ALA A 16 30.40 -39.40 -45.85
N LYS A 17 31.69 -39.05 -46.07
CA LYS A 17 32.87 -39.98 -46.10
C LYS A 17 34.25 -39.26 -46.23
N LYS A 18 35.30 -39.96 -45.73
CA LYS A 18 36.70 -39.60 -45.37
C LYS A 18 37.75 -39.60 -46.51
N SER A 19 38.88 -38.89 -46.30
CA SER A 19 40.30 -39.31 -46.58
C SER A 19 41.31 -38.31 -45.95
N THR A 20 42.10 -38.68 -44.90
CA THR A 20 43.59 -38.94 -44.82
C THR A 20 44.50 -37.78 -45.28
N SER A 21 45.58 -37.30 -44.64
CA SER A 21 46.46 -37.58 -43.47
C SER A 21 47.29 -36.28 -43.25
N GLU A 22 47.68 -35.83 -42.06
CA GLU A 22 48.86 -36.22 -41.26
C GLU A 22 48.80 -35.46 -39.90
N SER A 23 49.32 -36.06 -38.83
CA SER A 23 49.54 -35.42 -37.52
C SER A 23 51.04 -35.12 -37.35
N PRO A 24 51.50 -34.23 -36.45
CA PRO A 24 51.54 -34.62 -35.02
C PRO A 24 51.42 -33.48 -33.96
N ARG A 25 51.01 -33.92 -32.76
CA ARG A 25 51.30 -33.40 -31.40
C ARG A 25 50.52 -32.22 -30.81
N THR A 26 49.78 -32.57 -29.76
CA THR A 26 49.28 -31.74 -28.63
C THR A 26 50.41 -31.21 -27.74
N PRO A 27 50.16 -30.12 -27.01
CA PRO A 27 50.12 -30.17 -25.53
C PRO A 27 48.85 -29.46 -25.02
N LEU A 28 47.96 -30.09 -24.25
CA LEU A 28 47.98 -30.25 -22.78
C LEU A 28 48.54 -29.05 -21.99
N PHE A 29 47.61 -28.23 -21.46
CA PHE A 29 47.69 -27.19 -20.40
C PHE A 29 48.93 -26.28 -20.34
N GLU A 30 48.73 -25.01 -20.70
CA GLU A 30 49.46 -23.89 -20.09
C GLU A 30 48.46 -22.88 -19.52
N PHE A 31 48.42 -22.85 -18.19
CA PHE A 31 47.94 -21.72 -17.39
C PHE A 31 48.94 -20.59 -17.60
N ASP A 32 48.50 -19.46 -18.14
CA ASP A 32 49.31 -18.25 -18.08
C ASP A 32 48.63 -17.19 -17.22
N SER A 33 49.43 -16.71 -16.29
CA SER A 33 49.03 -15.89 -15.16
C SER A 33 49.40 -14.43 -15.40
N GLN A 34 48.38 -13.58 -15.23
CA GLN A 34 48.40 -12.13 -14.96
C GLN A 34 48.61 -11.16 -16.12
N LEU A 35 47.68 -10.20 -16.24
CA LEU A 35 47.88 -8.79 -15.86
C LEU A 35 46.50 -8.11 -15.64
N PRO A 36 46.37 -7.14 -14.72
CA PRO A 36 45.08 -6.55 -14.36
C PRO A 36 44.59 -5.61 -15.45
N ALA A 37 43.45 -5.94 -16.07
CA ALA A 37 42.75 -5.01 -16.95
C ALA A 37 42.36 -3.77 -16.15
N ALA A 38 42.91 -2.61 -16.53
CA ALA A 38 42.54 -1.32 -15.99
C ALA A 38 41.02 -1.17 -16.02
N LYS A 39 40.41 -0.87 -14.86
CA LYS A 39 38.98 -0.50 -14.78
C LYS A 39 38.78 0.73 -15.66
N ARG A 40 38.26 0.53 -16.87
CA ARG A 40 37.69 1.63 -17.67
C ARG A 40 36.67 2.33 -16.78
N GLN A 41 36.91 3.61 -16.49
CA GLN A 41 35.89 4.48 -15.92
C GLN A 41 34.64 4.33 -16.79
N LYS A 42 33.55 3.86 -16.18
CA LYS A 42 32.23 3.95 -16.80
C LYS A 42 31.93 5.44 -16.90
N THR A 43 32.19 6.02 -18.06
CA THR A 43 31.60 7.30 -18.43
C THR A 43 30.09 7.09 -18.42
N PHE A 44 29.42 7.64 -17.41
CA PHE A 44 27.98 7.83 -17.45
C PHE A 44 27.72 8.81 -18.61
N LYS A 45 27.39 8.24 -19.78
CA LYS A 45 26.84 8.99 -20.89
C LYS A 45 25.39 9.33 -20.56
N GLY A 46 25.04 10.58 -20.83
CA GLY A 46 23.76 11.18 -20.47
C GLY A 46 22.56 10.44 -21.06
N GLU A 47 21.44 10.69 -20.39
CA GLU A 47 20.08 10.13 -20.52
C GLU A 47 19.45 10.17 -21.93
N ASN A 48 20.14 10.72 -22.93
CA ASN A 48 19.60 11.03 -24.26
C ASN A 48 20.29 10.29 -25.42
N ASP A 49 20.99 9.17 -25.18
CA ASP A 49 21.51 8.34 -26.27
C ASP A 49 20.41 7.39 -26.79
N VAL A 50 19.70 7.82 -27.82
CA VAL A 50 18.61 7.08 -28.51
C VAL A 50 19.08 5.73 -29.10
N ARG A 51 20.39 5.46 -29.12
CA ARG A 51 20.96 4.22 -29.66
C ARG A 51 21.18 3.12 -28.62
N GLN A 52 21.00 3.41 -27.33
CA GLN A 52 21.25 2.43 -26.29
C GLN A 52 19.95 1.79 -25.80
N ALA A 53 19.59 0.64 -26.38
CA ALA A 53 18.59 -0.23 -25.78
C ALA A 53 19.17 -0.82 -24.47
N ILE A 54 18.49 -0.57 -23.35
CA ILE A 54 18.79 -1.26 -22.09
C ILE A 54 18.36 -2.72 -22.27
N LEU A 55 19.33 -3.64 -22.23
CA LEU A 55 19.10 -5.07 -22.36
C LEU A 55 19.17 -5.72 -20.96
N ASP A 56 18.04 -5.82 -20.28
CA ASP A 56 17.94 -6.39 -18.93
C ASP A 56 17.76 -7.93 -18.96
N ALA A 57 18.64 -8.62 -19.68
CA ALA A 57 18.62 -10.08 -19.74
C ALA A 57 19.21 -10.70 -18.46
N GLY A 58 18.38 -11.41 -17.69
CA GLY A 58 18.82 -12.20 -16.53
C GLY A 58 18.82 -11.50 -15.17
N GLN A 59 18.41 -10.23 -15.09
CA GLN A 59 18.19 -9.55 -13.82
C GLN A 59 16.85 -9.99 -13.19
N ARG A 60 16.84 -10.25 -11.88
CA ARG A 60 15.63 -10.75 -11.16
C ARG A 60 14.68 -9.64 -10.72
N LYS A 61 15.12 -8.38 -10.74
CA LYS A 61 14.37 -7.20 -10.30
C LYS A 61 14.64 -6.07 -11.29
N ILE A 62 13.73 -5.87 -12.22
CA ILE A 62 13.82 -4.87 -13.29
C ILE A 62 12.50 -4.11 -13.33
N GLY A 63 12.54 -2.84 -13.71
CA GLY A 63 11.35 -2.06 -14.03
C GLY A 63 10.51 -1.65 -12.81
N GLY A 64 9.26 -1.31 -13.09
CA GLY A 64 8.28 -0.85 -12.10
C GLY A 64 7.93 -1.94 -11.07
N GLN A 65 8.14 -1.65 -9.79
CA GLN A 65 7.80 -2.54 -8.69
C GLN A 65 7.01 -1.81 -7.60
N TYR A 66 6.13 -2.55 -6.93
CA TYR A 66 5.42 -2.07 -5.76
C TYR A 66 6.23 -2.35 -4.50
N CYS A 67 6.38 -1.33 -3.65
CA CYS A 67 6.95 -1.52 -2.34
C CYS A 67 6.02 -2.36 -1.46
N LYS A 68 6.52 -3.48 -0.92
CA LYS A 68 5.71 -4.38 -0.06
C LYS A 68 5.22 -3.72 1.25
N GLN A 69 5.83 -2.60 1.64
CA GLN A 69 5.54 -1.90 2.88
C GLN A 69 4.65 -0.68 2.65
N CYS A 70 4.96 0.18 1.66
CA CYS A 70 4.20 1.42 1.41
C CYS A 70 3.28 1.38 0.18
N ASP A 71 3.31 0.27 -0.59
CA ASP A 71 2.51 0.04 -1.80
C ASP A 71 2.69 1.09 -2.91
N MET A 72 3.76 1.90 -2.81
CA MET A 72 4.12 2.85 -3.85
C MET A 72 4.79 2.10 -5.00
N MET A 73 4.32 2.35 -6.22
CA MET A 73 4.96 1.88 -7.44
C MET A 73 6.12 2.81 -7.80
N TYR A 74 7.28 2.24 -8.10
CA TYR A 74 8.45 2.98 -8.56
C TYR A 74 9.34 2.08 -9.42
N CYS A 75 10.08 2.68 -10.34
CA CYS A 75 11.08 2.01 -11.16
C CYS A 75 12.39 1.90 -10.37
N ILE A 76 12.85 0.67 -10.13
CA ILE A 76 14.10 0.44 -9.38
C ILE A 76 15.32 0.99 -10.14
N ASP A 77 15.24 1.03 -11.46
CA ASP A 77 16.33 1.46 -12.33
C ASP A 77 16.40 2.99 -12.47
N ASN A 78 15.36 3.71 -12.04
CA ASN A 78 15.33 5.17 -12.04
C ASN A 78 15.70 5.73 -10.66
N ILE A 79 16.90 6.31 -10.56
CA ILE A 79 17.43 6.88 -9.30
C ILE A 79 16.50 7.95 -8.72
N THR A 80 15.83 8.74 -9.57
CA THR A 80 14.91 9.80 -9.11
C THR A 80 13.66 9.22 -8.44
N GLU A 81 13.10 8.15 -9.00
CA GLU A 81 11.94 7.45 -8.44
C GLU A 81 12.31 6.67 -7.17
N VAL A 82 13.50 6.08 -7.10
CA VAL A 82 14.01 5.44 -5.88
C VAL A 82 14.14 6.45 -4.74
N ALA A 83 14.68 7.64 -5.01
CA ALA A 83 14.78 8.71 -4.00
C ALA A 83 13.40 9.25 -3.58
N MET A 84 12.45 9.34 -4.51
CA MET A 84 11.06 9.70 -4.21
C MET A 84 10.38 8.63 -3.35
N HIS A 85 10.60 7.36 -3.67
CA HIS A 85 10.12 6.21 -2.91
C HIS A 85 10.63 6.25 -1.47
N GLU A 86 11.92 6.49 -1.26
CA GLU A 86 12.49 6.54 0.09
C GLU A 86 11.88 7.67 0.93
N LYS A 87 11.70 8.86 0.35
CA LYS A 87 11.02 9.98 1.02
C LYS A 87 9.57 9.64 1.38
N HIS A 88 8.83 9.06 0.43
CA HIS A 88 7.46 8.61 0.67
C HIS A 88 7.42 7.53 1.75
N HIS A 89 8.33 6.56 1.69
CA HIS A 89 8.42 5.45 2.62
C HIS A 89 8.65 5.94 4.07
N ASN A 90 9.61 6.84 4.26
CA ASN A 90 9.90 7.42 5.57
C ASN A 90 8.69 8.15 6.15
N ARG A 91 8.02 8.98 5.33
CA ARG A 91 6.77 9.65 5.73
C ARG A 91 5.65 8.66 6.03
N TYR A 92 5.55 7.59 5.26
CA TYR A 92 4.53 6.57 5.41
C TYR A 92 4.71 5.76 6.69
N SER A 93 5.94 5.49 7.11
CA SER A 93 6.26 4.76 8.35
C SER A 93 6.29 5.64 9.62
N ASP A 94 6.18 6.96 9.48
CA ASP A 94 6.32 7.89 10.60
C ASP A 94 5.17 7.79 11.60
N ILE A 95 5.47 7.23 12.78
CA ILE A 95 4.53 7.08 13.90
C ILE A 95 4.47 8.31 14.81
N THR A 96 5.34 9.30 14.65
CA THR A 96 5.48 10.40 15.63
C THR A 96 4.18 11.20 15.79
N ARG A 97 3.47 11.44 14.68
CA ARG A 97 2.22 12.23 14.65
C ARG A 97 1.04 11.52 15.31
N VAL A 98 1.03 10.19 15.25
CA VAL A 98 -0.05 9.32 15.72
C VAL A 98 0.24 8.70 17.09
N LYS A 99 1.43 8.94 17.66
CA LYS A 99 1.79 8.51 19.01
C LYS A 99 0.95 9.25 20.05
N VAL A 100 0.53 8.51 21.08
CA VAL A 100 -0.26 9.00 22.20
C VAL A 100 0.53 8.77 23.49
N SER A 101 0.58 9.79 24.35
CA SER A 101 1.20 9.63 25.68
C SER A 101 0.25 8.91 26.64
N SER A 102 0.81 8.24 27.65
CA SER A 102 0.02 7.60 28.71
C SER A 102 -0.91 8.59 29.42
N SER A 103 -0.48 9.84 29.62
CA SER A 103 -1.27 10.89 30.27
C SER A 103 -2.47 11.33 29.41
N GLN A 104 -2.28 11.46 28.09
CA GLN A 104 -3.37 11.74 27.16
C GLN A 104 -4.40 10.61 27.19
N LEU A 105 -3.94 9.36 27.04
CA LEU A 105 -4.82 8.20 27.04
C LEU A 105 -5.62 8.09 28.35
N ASN A 106 -4.96 8.22 29.50
CA ASN A 106 -5.63 8.16 30.80
C ASN A 106 -6.68 9.28 30.97
N THR A 107 -6.42 10.46 30.41
CA THR A 107 -7.38 11.57 30.42
C THR A 107 -8.60 11.23 29.57
N TRP A 108 -8.39 10.66 28.38
CA TRP A 108 -9.46 10.29 27.47
C TRP A 108 -10.30 9.14 28.00
N LEU A 109 -9.69 8.11 28.58
CA LEU A 109 -10.41 6.98 29.19
C LEU A 109 -11.37 7.42 30.31
N ARG A 110 -11.06 8.52 31.02
CA ARG A 110 -11.92 9.05 32.10
C ARG A 110 -13.07 9.92 31.61
N LYS A 111 -12.91 10.58 30.45
CA LYS A 111 -13.82 11.65 29.99
C LYS A 111 -14.63 11.29 28.75
N GLU A 112 -14.12 10.40 27.92
CA GLU A 112 -14.66 10.12 26.59
C GLU A 112 -15.35 8.75 26.54
N CYS A 113 -16.34 8.62 25.65
CA CYS A 113 -16.99 7.35 25.37
C CYS A 113 -16.02 6.42 24.64
N HIS A 114 -15.74 5.26 25.24
CA HIS A 114 -14.78 4.31 24.71
C HIS A 114 -15.22 2.87 24.94
N TYR A 115 -14.59 1.97 24.19
CA TYR A 115 -14.80 0.54 24.23
C TYR A 115 -13.44 -0.16 24.27
N SER A 116 -13.25 -1.03 25.26
CA SER A 116 -12.05 -1.86 25.35
C SER A 116 -12.08 -2.94 24.27
N THR A 117 -10.94 -3.18 23.64
CA THR A 117 -10.73 -4.29 22.69
C THR A 117 -9.51 -5.10 23.09
N ASN A 118 -9.32 -6.25 22.45
CA ASN A 118 -8.17 -7.12 22.73
C ASN A 118 -6.83 -6.45 22.40
N ARG A 119 -6.84 -5.36 21.62
CA ARG A 119 -5.64 -4.68 21.10
C ARG A 119 -5.43 -3.29 21.71
N GLY A 120 -6.39 -2.78 22.48
CA GLY A 120 -6.37 -1.44 23.03
C GLY A 120 -7.78 -0.89 23.22
N TYR A 121 -8.05 0.28 22.66
CA TYR A 121 -9.29 1.02 22.91
C TYR A 121 -9.85 1.63 21.64
N ILE A 122 -11.18 1.64 21.49
CA ILE A 122 -11.88 2.37 20.43
C ILE A 122 -12.72 3.46 21.06
N PHE A 123 -12.52 4.69 20.64
CA PHE A 123 -13.25 5.87 21.10
C PHE A 123 -14.33 6.26 20.09
N ARG A 124 -15.49 6.67 20.60
CA ARG A 124 -16.57 7.28 19.83
C ARG A 124 -16.57 8.78 20.11
N ILE A 125 -16.41 9.59 19.07
CA ILE A 125 -16.33 11.05 19.14
C ILE A 125 -17.52 11.64 18.41
N LEU A 126 -18.30 12.44 19.13
CA LEU A 126 -19.42 13.21 18.60
C LEU A 126 -18.97 14.63 18.21
N PRO A 127 -19.72 15.33 17.34
CA PRO A 127 -19.39 16.69 16.93
C PRO A 127 -19.42 17.71 18.06
N GLU A 128 -20.03 17.43 19.20
CA GLU A 128 -20.00 18.24 20.43
C GLU A 128 -20.09 17.30 21.64
N PRO A 129 -19.43 17.59 22.78
CA PRO A 129 -18.62 18.79 23.08
C PRO A 129 -17.19 18.74 22.49
N LEU A 130 -16.46 19.86 22.60
CA LEU A 130 -15.03 19.91 22.26
C LEU A 130 -14.20 19.15 23.30
N SER A 131 -13.31 18.28 22.84
CA SER A 131 -12.37 17.55 23.71
C SER A 131 -10.95 17.54 23.15
N SER A 132 -9.97 17.22 24.01
CA SER A 132 -8.57 17.09 23.57
C SER A 132 -8.38 15.92 22.61
N LEU A 133 -9.16 14.84 22.79
CA LEU A 133 -9.21 13.72 21.86
C LEU A 133 -9.75 14.18 20.51
N ARG A 134 -10.86 14.93 20.50
CA ARG A 134 -11.44 15.47 19.27
C ARG A 134 -10.47 16.38 18.51
N ARG A 135 -9.82 17.33 19.19
CA ARG A 135 -8.83 18.20 18.53
C ARG A 135 -7.68 17.39 17.90
N LYS A 136 -7.23 16.35 18.60
CA LYS A 136 -6.19 15.44 18.09
C LYS A 136 -6.70 14.62 16.90
N ALA A 137 -7.97 14.19 16.93
CA ALA A 137 -8.65 13.51 15.83
C ALA A 137 -8.69 14.38 14.57
N GLU A 138 -9.21 15.60 14.70
CA GLU A 138 -9.35 16.56 13.61
C GLU A 138 -8.00 16.85 12.96
N GLN A 139 -6.97 17.12 13.78
CA GLN A 139 -5.60 17.32 13.29
C GLN A 139 -5.08 16.13 12.47
N ILE A 140 -5.25 14.89 12.95
CA ILE A 140 -4.80 13.70 12.22
C ILE A 140 -5.60 13.51 10.93
N ILE A 141 -6.90 13.83 10.96
CA ILE A 141 -7.76 13.70 9.79
C ILE A 141 -7.30 14.66 8.69
N GLU A 142 -7.07 15.92 9.03
CA GLU A 142 -6.60 16.95 8.10
C GLU A 142 -5.19 16.65 7.59
N ASP A 143 -4.24 16.36 8.48
CA ASP A 143 -2.82 16.20 8.13
C ASP A 143 -2.51 14.89 7.39
N LEU A 144 -3.22 13.80 7.73
CA LEU A 144 -2.86 12.44 7.30
C LEU A 144 -4.00 11.72 6.58
N VAL A 145 -5.21 11.69 7.14
CA VAL A 145 -6.31 10.89 6.55
C VAL A 145 -6.75 11.47 5.21
N ASN A 146 -6.97 12.79 5.14
CA ASN A 146 -7.46 13.44 3.93
C ASN A 146 -6.48 13.27 2.77
N SER A 147 -5.21 13.57 3.02
CA SER A 147 -4.15 13.39 2.03
C SER A 147 -3.97 11.93 1.60
N SER A 148 -4.08 10.96 2.52
CA SER A 148 -3.85 9.55 2.19
C SER A 148 -5.03 8.85 1.50
N VAL A 149 -6.26 9.32 1.70
CA VAL A 149 -7.46 8.77 1.06
C VAL A 149 -7.87 9.58 -0.18
N GLY A 150 -7.25 10.74 -0.42
CA GLY A 150 -7.50 11.59 -1.59
C GLY A 150 -8.63 12.61 -1.42
N PHE A 151 -8.95 12.97 -0.18
CA PHE A 151 -9.93 14.03 0.11
C PHE A 151 -9.25 15.41 0.16
N SER A 152 -9.97 16.44 -0.29
CA SER A 152 -9.54 17.83 -0.10
C SER A 152 -9.51 18.19 1.40
N PRO A 153 -8.51 18.97 1.86
CA PRO A 153 -8.46 19.49 3.24
C PRO A 153 -9.70 20.28 3.64
N ASP A 154 -10.34 20.97 2.69
CA ASP A 154 -11.51 21.83 2.95
C ASP A 154 -12.80 21.05 3.24
N LEU A 155 -12.79 19.72 3.06
CA LEU A 155 -13.99 18.91 3.23
C LEU A 155 -14.30 18.70 4.72
N SER A 156 -15.43 19.26 5.16
CA SER A 156 -15.94 19.13 6.53
C SER A 156 -15.87 17.69 7.06
N ILE A 157 -15.28 17.53 8.25
CA ILE A 157 -15.19 16.26 8.98
C ILE A 157 -16.58 15.84 9.47
N TRP A 158 -17.34 16.78 10.02
CA TRP A 158 -18.60 16.53 10.73
C TRP A 158 -19.84 16.55 9.83
N GLY A 159 -19.69 17.01 8.58
CA GLY A 159 -20.82 17.30 7.70
C GLY A 159 -21.43 18.67 8.01
N TRP A 160 -22.29 19.16 7.12
CA TRP A 160 -22.93 20.48 7.28
C TRP A 160 -23.99 20.49 8.39
N ASP A 161 -24.57 19.33 8.68
CA ASP A 161 -25.61 19.09 9.70
C ASP A 161 -25.07 18.41 10.96
N LYS A 162 -23.74 18.23 11.07
CA LYS A 162 -23.08 17.56 12.21
C LYS A 162 -23.60 16.14 12.48
N ARG A 163 -24.10 15.42 11.47
CA ARG A 163 -24.59 14.03 11.67
C ARG A 163 -23.48 12.97 11.74
N ARG A 164 -22.24 13.34 11.40
CA ARG A 164 -21.13 12.37 11.36
C ARG A 164 -20.60 12.07 12.75
N THR A 165 -20.23 10.81 12.96
CA THR A 165 -19.52 10.32 14.14
C THR A 165 -18.12 9.86 13.72
N VAL A 166 -17.10 10.30 14.47
CA VAL A 166 -15.72 9.88 14.27
C VAL A 166 -15.36 8.79 15.28
N TRP A 167 -14.71 7.75 14.80
CA TRP A 167 -14.25 6.63 15.61
C TRP A 167 -12.74 6.53 15.52
N ILE A 168 -12.06 6.37 16.65
CA ILE A 168 -10.60 6.26 16.72
C ILE A 168 -10.21 4.98 17.43
N SER A 169 -9.35 4.17 16.80
CA SER A 169 -8.71 3.03 17.43
C SER A 169 -7.32 3.42 17.91
N ILE A 170 -7.06 3.18 19.20
CA ILE A 170 -5.76 3.30 19.84
C ILE A 170 -5.26 1.88 20.16
N LEU A 171 -4.14 1.50 19.56
CA LEU A 171 -3.44 0.26 19.88
C LEU A 171 -2.51 0.45 21.08
N THR A 172 -2.43 -0.60 21.89
CA THR A 172 -1.46 -0.71 22.99
C THR A 172 -0.37 -1.70 22.58
N GLU A 173 0.85 -1.21 22.43
CA GLU A 173 2.04 -2.00 22.09
C GLU A 173 3.09 -1.85 23.18
N GLY A 174 3.02 -2.73 24.19
CA GLY A 174 3.85 -2.62 25.39
C GLY A 174 3.61 -1.28 26.11
N PRO A 175 4.63 -0.42 26.29
CA PRO A 175 4.47 0.87 26.94
C PRO A 175 4.00 1.99 25.99
N SER A 176 3.84 1.71 24.68
CA SER A 176 3.50 2.72 23.68
C SER A 176 2.04 2.63 23.24
N TYR A 177 1.44 3.80 22.98
CA TYR A 177 0.09 3.93 22.46
C TYR A 177 0.11 4.62 21.10
N LEU A 178 -0.64 4.08 20.16
CA LEU A 178 -0.65 4.53 18.77
C LEU A 178 -2.09 4.67 18.27
N ILE A 179 -2.44 5.83 17.70
CA ILE A 179 -3.67 5.95 16.90
C ILE A 179 -3.49 5.14 15.62
N ALA A 180 -4.17 4.00 15.58
CA ALA A 180 -3.98 2.98 14.57
C ALA A 180 -4.99 3.08 13.44
N GLY A 181 -6.19 3.59 13.72
CA GLY A 181 -7.23 3.72 12.72
C GLY A 181 -8.25 4.79 13.04
N ILE A 182 -8.83 5.36 11.99
CA ILE A 182 -9.90 6.36 12.06
C ILE A 182 -11.00 5.93 11.08
N VAL A 183 -12.25 5.95 11.55
CA VAL A 183 -13.42 5.73 10.70
C VAL A 183 -14.41 6.87 10.93
N ILE A 184 -14.86 7.50 9.86
CA ILE A 184 -15.90 8.53 9.89
C ILE A 184 -17.17 7.92 9.33
N THR A 185 -18.25 8.03 10.10
CA THR A 185 -19.53 7.38 9.81
C THR A 185 -20.68 8.37 9.86
N GLU A 186 -21.74 8.12 9.12
CA GLU A 186 -23.00 8.88 9.16
C GLU A 186 -24.22 7.95 9.11
N PRO A 187 -25.35 8.32 9.74
CA PRO A 187 -26.58 7.56 9.58
C PRO A 187 -27.16 7.84 8.20
N LEU A 188 -27.63 6.79 7.51
CA LEU A 188 -28.27 6.89 6.20
C LEU A 188 -29.69 6.31 6.24
N MET A 189 -30.59 6.90 5.45
CA MET A 189 -31.96 6.39 5.26
C MET A 189 -32.07 5.41 4.09
N SER A 190 -31.15 5.51 3.12
CA SER A 190 -31.06 4.60 2.01
C SER A 190 -29.63 4.50 1.49
N ALA A 191 -29.34 3.42 0.77
CA ALA A 191 -28.07 3.20 0.08
C ALA A 191 -28.34 2.57 -1.28
N GLN A 192 -27.36 2.55 -2.17
CA GLN A 192 -27.47 1.92 -3.48
C GLN A 192 -26.48 0.76 -3.57
N TYR A 193 -26.94 -0.38 -4.05
CA TYR A 193 -26.06 -1.49 -4.38
C TYR A 193 -25.20 -1.13 -5.60
N SER A 194 -23.89 -1.30 -5.50
CA SER A 194 -22.96 -0.91 -6.56
C SER A 194 -23.08 -1.75 -7.83
N ASP A 195 -23.51 -3.00 -7.71
CA ASP A 195 -23.61 -3.96 -8.81
C ASP A 195 -24.90 -3.81 -9.63
N SER A 196 -26.03 -3.63 -8.95
CA SER A 196 -27.37 -3.58 -9.55
C SER A 196 -27.92 -2.18 -9.68
N GLY A 197 -27.34 -1.21 -8.96
CA GLY A 197 -27.89 0.14 -8.86
C GLY A 197 -29.24 0.19 -8.11
N LYS A 198 -29.69 -0.92 -7.52
CA LYS A 198 -30.94 -0.96 -6.77
C LYS A 198 -30.80 -0.15 -5.48
N GLU A 199 -31.81 0.66 -5.17
CA GLU A 199 -31.88 1.35 -3.90
C GLU A 199 -32.33 0.40 -2.79
N LEU A 200 -31.57 0.36 -1.70
CA LEU A 200 -31.93 -0.23 -0.43
C LEU A 200 -32.61 0.84 0.43
N ARG A 201 -33.92 0.69 0.64
CA ARG A 201 -34.74 1.54 1.51
C ARG A 201 -35.79 0.69 2.21
N ASP A 202 -35.32 -0.21 3.05
CA ASP A 202 -36.12 -1.20 3.80
C ASP A 202 -36.63 -0.69 5.15
N GLY A 203 -36.30 0.55 5.53
CA GLY A 203 -36.64 1.15 6.82
C GLY A 203 -35.69 0.74 7.96
N GLU A 204 -34.73 -0.14 7.69
CA GLU A 204 -33.76 -0.60 8.66
C GLU A 204 -32.52 0.32 8.67
N PRO A 205 -31.92 0.61 9.84
CA PRO A 205 -30.88 1.62 9.97
C PRO A 205 -29.61 1.27 9.17
N ILE A 206 -29.06 2.24 8.42
CA ILE A 206 -27.84 2.08 7.62
C ILE A 206 -26.74 3.00 8.18
N ILE A 207 -25.51 2.48 8.22
CA ILE A 207 -24.32 3.26 8.58
C ILE A 207 -23.50 3.48 7.31
N GLY A 208 -23.43 4.74 6.85
CA GLY A 208 -22.53 5.14 5.78
C GLY A 208 -21.12 5.31 6.31
N VAL A 209 -20.13 4.68 5.68
CA VAL A 209 -18.71 4.92 5.97
C VAL A 209 -18.20 6.00 5.03
N ASN A 210 -18.00 7.21 5.54
CA ASN A 210 -17.52 8.35 4.75
C ASN A 210 -16.01 8.26 4.50
N ARG A 211 -15.24 7.93 5.55
CA ARG A 211 -13.78 7.73 5.46
C ARG A 211 -13.38 6.56 6.32
N ILE A 212 -12.44 5.76 5.83
CA ILE A 212 -11.80 4.71 6.60
C ILE A 212 -10.29 4.79 6.36
N TRP A 213 -9.54 4.79 7.45
CA TRP A 213 -8.09 4.90 7.40
C TRP A 213 -7.47 4.05 8.49
N THR A 214 -6.32 3.44 8.16
CA THR A 214 -5.49 2.70 9.09
C THR A 214 -4.04 3.08 8.85
N HIS A 215 -3.36 3.45 9.93
CA HIS A 215 -1.94 3.78 9.90
C HIS A 215 -1.14 2.60 9.34
N SER A 216 -0.12 2.90 8.54
CA SER A 216 0.76 1.91 7.90
C SER A 216 1.22 0.80 8.84
N ALA A 217 1.77 1.16 10.01
CA ALA A 217 2.25 0.25 11.04
C ALA A 217 1.16 -0.65 11.67
N ALA A 218 -0.11 -0.31 11.47
CA ALA A 218 -1.27 -1.02 11.99
C ALA A 218 -2.09 -1.75 10.90
N ARG A 219 -1.72 -1.62 9.61
CA ARG A 219 -2.41 -2.30 8.51
C ARG A 219 -2.23 -3.81 8.60
N ARG A 220 -3.18 -4.55 8.00
CA ARG A 220 -3.20 -6.02 7.93
C ARG A 220 -3.19 -6.73 9.29
N ARG A 221 -3.50 -6.03 10.38
CA ARG A 221 -3.59 -6.56 11.75
C ARG A 221 -5.03 -6.66 12.28
N GLY A 222 -6.02 -6.48 11.40
CA GLY A 222 -7.45 -6.57 11.74
C GLY A 222 -8.06 -5.31 12.39
N VAL A 223 -7.32 -4.20 12.50
CA VAL A 223 -7.81 -2.95 13.14
C VAL A 223 -9.07 -2.41 12.47
N ALA A 224 -9.07 -2.25 11.15
CA ALA A 224 -10.22 -1.76 10.41
C ALA A 224 -11.47 -2.65 10.60
N SER A 225 -11.28 -3.97 10.57
CA SER A 225 -12.36 -4.94 10.77
C SER A 225 -12.94 -4.85 12.19
N GLU A 226 -12.08 -4.81 13.21
CA GLU A 226 -12.50 -4.66 14.62
C GLU A 226 -13.29 -3.35 14.81
N MET A 227 -12.83 -2.24 14.23
CA MET A 227 -13.55 -0.97 14.27
C MET A 227 -14.93 -1.06 13.62
N LEU A 228 -15.03 -1.60 12.41
CA LEU A 228 -16.31 -1.71 11.71
C LEU A 228 -17.29 -2.66 12.43
N ASP A 229 -16.81 -3.77 12.98
CA ASP A 229 -17.64 -4.70 13.74
C ASP A 229 -18.16 -4.06 15.03
N LEU A 230 -17.33 -3.27 15.72
CA LEU A 230 -17.76 -2.52 16.90
C LEU A 230 -18.77 -1.42 16.55
N ILE A 231 -18.52 -0.67 15.48
CA ILE A 231 -19.42 0.37 14.97
C ILE A 231 -20.81 -0.23 14.69
N ARG A 232 -20.87 -1.36 13.99
CA ARG A 232 -22.12 -2.07 13.70
C ARG A 232 -22.93 -2.46 14.94
N GLN A 233 -22.25 -2.70 16.07
CA GLN A 233 -22.89 -3.05 17.34
C GLN A 233 -23.27 -1.85 18.20
N ARG A 234 -22.58 -0.71 18.05
CA ARG A 234 -22.62 0.41 19.01
C ARG A 234 -23.07 1.74 18.42
N TYR A 235 -23.21 1.85 17.11
CA TYR A 235 -23.57 3.10 16.47
C TYR A 235 -24.97 3.58 16.87
N PHE A 236 -25.97 2.71 16.70
CA PHE A 236 -27.35 2.93 17.13
C PHE A 236 -27.59 2.28 18.48
N THR A 237 -28.14 3.03 19.43
CA THR A 237 -28.46 2.51 20.75
C THR A 237 -29.50 1.40 20.64
N GLY A 238 -29.17 0.19 21.10
CA GLY A 238 -30.09 -0.94 21.12
C GLY A 238 -30.31 -1.63 19.77
N ALA A 239 -29.63 -1.22 18.70
CA ALA A 239 -29.78 -1.82 17.37
C ALA A 239 -28.43 -2.31 16.81
N TYR A 240 -28.43 -3.53 16.27
CA TYR A 240 -27.30 -4.12 15.59
C TYR A 240 -27.46 -4.00 14.07
N VAL A 241 -26.43 -3.49 13.39
CA VAL A 241 -26.45 -3.37 11.93
C VAL A 241 -25.78 -4.60 11.28
N PRO A 242 -26.51 -5.43 10.53
CA PRO A 242 -25.95 -6.62 9.89
C PRO A 242 -24.94 -6.24 8.80
N LYS A 243 -23.99 -7.15 8.53
CA LYS A 243 -22.93 -6.95 7.52
C LYS A 243 -23.46 -7.17 6.11
N HIS A 244 -24.42 -8.08 6.00
CA HIS A 244 -25.00 -8.54 4.76
C HIS A 244 -26.50 -8.24 4.83
N ARG A 245 -27.00 -7.59 3.78
CA ARG A 245 -28.41 -7.34 3.51
C ARG A 245 -28.69 -7.68 2.05
#